data_AF-A0AAD7DN62-F1
#
_entry.id   AF-A0AAD7DN62-F1
#
_cell.length_a   1.000
_cell.length_b   1.000
_cell.length_c   1.000
_cell.angle_alpha   90.00
_cell.angle_beta   90.00
_cell.angle_gamma   90.00
#
_symmetry.space_group_name_H-M   'P 1'
#
loop_
_entity.id
_entity.type
_entity.pdbx_description
1 polymer ?
#
loop_
_entity_poly.entity_id
_entity_poly.type
_entity_poly.pdbx_seq_one_letter_code
_entity_poly.pdbx_strand_id
1 'polypeptide(L)'
;MGLSTWLLMFVAHTLEFRMLLQYRLYHDQKRDITAPREHATSGWERASMRRCWEFFDMTSRSFSTELKGDLACVVCLFYLVLRGLNTIEDITLPPALKLPLLRDFHVHTTTPG
;
A
#
# COMPACT_ATOMS: atom_id res chain seq x y z
N MET A 1 -6.68 25.69 1.15
CA MET A 1 -8.00 26.27 0.83
C MET A 1 -8.16 27.55 1.65
N GLY A 2 -8.45 28.68 1.01
CA GLY A 2 -8.60 29.97 1.70
C GLY A 2 -9.95 30.10 2.40
N LEU A 3 -10.03 30.97 3.41
CA LEU A 3 -11.24 31.23 4.21
C LEU A 3 -12.43 31.67 3.34
N SER A 4 -12.17 32.44 2.27
CA SER A 4 -13.19 32.91 1.33
C SER A 4 -13.89 31.79 0.58
N THR A 5 -13.16 30.73 0.21
CA THR A 5 -13.72 29.56 -0.48
C THR A 5 -14.66 28.77 0.43
N TRP A 6 -14.32 28.66 1.72
CA TRP A 6 -15.17 28.01 2.71
C TRP A 6 -16.47 28.76 2.96
N LEU A 7 -16.41 30.10 3.04
CA LEU A 7 -17.59 30.95 3.20
C LEU A 7 -18.52 30.86 1.98
N LEU A 8 -17.96 30.87 0.76
CA LEU A 8 -18.75 30.69 -0.47
C LEU A 8 -19.41 29.31 -0.54
N MET A 9 -18.69 28.22 -0.21
CA MET A 9 -19.29 26.88 -0.16
C MET A 9 -20.40 26.79 0.88
N PHE A 10 -20.22 27.41 2.06
CA PHE A 10 -21.25 27.41 3.10
C PHE A 10 -22.57 28.03 2.62
N VAL A 11 -22.51 29.15 1.88
CA VAL A 11 -23.70 29.87 1.42
C VAL A 11 -24.30 29.27 0.16
N ALA A 12 -23.47 28.95 -0.85
CA ALA A 12 -23.96 28.53 -2.15
C ALA A 12 -24.20 27.01 -2.26
N HIS A 13 -23.51 26.20 -1.45
CA HIS A 13 -23.51 24.73 -1.54
C HIS A 13 -23.50 24.08 -0.14
N THR A 14 -24.55 24.33 0.65
CA THR A 14 -24.68 23.86 2.05
C THR A 14 -24.48 22.34 2.21
N LEU A 15 -24.96 21.54 1.26
CA LEU A 15 -24.78 20.08 1.24
C LEU A 15 -23.31 19.69 1.02
N GLU A 16 -22.64 20.28 0.03
CA GLU A 16 -21.22 19.99 -0.26
C GLU A 16 -20.33 20.43 0.90
N PHE A 17 -20.61 21.59 1.50
CA PHE A 17 -19.91 22.08 2.69
C PHE A 17 -20.06 21.10 3.85
N ARG A 18 -21.27 20.59 4.11
CA ARG A 18 -21.50 19.59 5.17
C ARG A 18 -20.70 18.32 4.93
N MET A 19 -20.66 17.82 3.70
CA MET A 19 -19.88 16.63 3.34
C MET A 19 -18.38 16.86 3.50
N LEU A 20 -17.89 18.02 3.07
CA LEU A 20 -16.47 18.37 3.18
C LEU A 20 -16.04 18.61 4.63
N LEU A 21 -16.92 19.20 5.44
CA LEU A 21 -16.72 19.35 6.88
C LEU A 21 -16.71 17.99 7.59
N GLN A 22 -17.66 17.11 7.27
CA GLN A 22 -17.70 15.74 7.79
C GLN A 22 -16.44 14.98 7.41
N TYR A 23 -16.00 15.06 6.15
CA TYR A 23 -14.72 14.48 5.74
C TYR A 23 -13.56 15.07 6.54
N ARG A 24 -13.47 16.39 6.69
CA ARG A 24 -12.38 17.01 7.48
C ARG A 24 -12.37 16.60 8.96
N LEU A 25 -13.53 16.40 9.57
CA LEU A 25 -13.66 16.02 10.99
C LEU A 25 -13.42 14.53 11.25
N TYR A 26 -13.89 13.66 10.34
CA TYR A 26 -13.91 12.22 10.55
C TYR A 26 -12.94 11.44 9.65
N HIS A 27 -12.25 12.11 8.71
CA HIS A 27 -11.25 11.43 7.88
C HIS A 27 -10.06 11.04 8.74
N ASP A 28 -9.94 9.73 8.95
CA ASP A 28 -8.84 9.12 9.68
C ASP A 28 -7.54 9.38 8.92
N GLN A 29 -6.53 9.95 9.60
CA GLN A 29 -5.26 10.25 8.94
C GLN A 29 -4.61 8.97 8.40
N LYS A 30 -3.98 9.09 7.23
CA LYS A 30 -3.18 8.01 6.61
C LYS A 30 -2.22 7.42 7.65
N ARG A 31 -2.12 6.08 7.70
CA ARG A 31 -1.29 5.37 8.67
C ARG A 31 0.18 5.76 8.51
N ASP A 32 0.86 5.96 9.63
CA ASP A 32 2.32 6.04 9.70
C ASP A 32 2.88 4.70 10.17
N ILE A 33 3.58 4.00 9.27
CA ILE A 33 4.18 2.68 9.53
C ILE A 33 5.43 2.80 10.43
N THR A 34 6.05 3.99 10.46
CA THR A 34 7.24 4.25 11.28
C THR A 34 6.91 4.48 12.76
N ALA A 35 5.64 4.71 13.08
CA ALA A 35 5.18 4.93 14.45
C ALA A 35 5.46 3.70 15.34
N PRO A 36 6.04 3.87 16.55
CA PRO A 36 6.39 2.74 17.43
C PRO A 36 5.22 1.80 17.76
N ARG A 37 4.00 2.33 17.81
CA ARG A 37 2.77 1.54 18.06
C ARG A 37 2.50 0.48 16.99
N GLU A 38 3.01 0.67 15.78
CA GLU A 38 2.82 -0.21 14.63
C GLU A 38 3.97 -1.20 14.44
N HIS A 39 5.08 -1.08 15.18
CA HIS A 39 6.27 -1.92 14.95
C HIS A 39 6.00 -3.41 15.18
N ALA A 40 5.16 -3.74 16.17
CA ALA A 40 4.76 -5.11 16.47
C ALA A 40 3.96 -5.76 15.32
N THR A 41 3.11 -4.98 14.64
CA THR A 41 2.20 -5.48 13.59
C THR A 41 2.82 -5.37 12.19
N SER A 42 3.64 -4.35 11.94
CA SER A 42 4.29 -4.09 10.65
C SER A 42 5.62 -4.82 10.47
N GLY A 43 6.28 -5.23 11.57
CA GLY A 43 7.61 -5.82 11.54
C GLY A 43 8.73 -4.84 11.15
N TRP A 44 8.49 -3.53 11.28
CA TRP A 44 9.39 -2.44 10.87
C TRP A 44 10.81 -2.51 11.44
N GLU A 45 10.99 -3.16 12.60
CA GLU A 45 12.30 -3.39 13.21
C GLU A 45 13.28 -4.15 12.28
N ARG A 46 12.77 -5.03 11.42
CA ARG A 46 13.60 -5.86 10.53
C ARG A 46 14.01 -5.07 9.29
N ALA A 47 15.30 -5.08 8.95
CA ALA A 47 15.82 -4.40 7.75
C ALA A 47 15.17 -4.93 6.46
N SER A 48 14.96 -6.25 6.36
CA SER A 48 14.28 -6.86 5.21
C SER A 48 12.83 -6.40 5.07
N MET A 49 12.09 -6.28 6.17
CA MET A 49 10.70 -5.80 6.14
C MET A 49 10.60 -4.32 5.78
N ARG A 50 11.53 -3.49 6.24
CA ARG A 50 11.61 -2.09 5.78
C ARG A 50 11.75 -2.02 4.27
N ARG A 51 12.59 -2.88 3.70
CA ARG A 51 12.76 -2.96 2.25
C ARG A 51 11.48 -3.44 1.54
N CYS A 52 10.74 -4.38 2.13
CA CYS A 52 9.42 -4.77 1.62
C CYS A 52 8.45 -3.58 1.61
N TRP A 53 8.35 -2.82 2.71
CA TRP A 53 7.50 -1.63 2.78
C TRP A 53 7.88 -0.58 1.74
N GLU A 54 9.18 -0.34 1.52
CA GLU A 54 9.65 0.55 0.45
C GLU A 54 9.17 0.09 -0.94
N PHE A 55 9.33 -1.19 -1.27
CA PHE A 55 8.84 -1.73 -2.55
C PHE A 55 7.31 -1.67 -2.66
N PHE A 56 6.62 -1.85 -1.55
CA PHE A 56 5.17 -1.80 -1.49
C PHE A 56 4.65 -0.37 -1.71
N ASP A 57 5.30 0.63 -1.13
CA ASP A 57 5.00 2.05 -1.38
C ASP A 57 5.28 2.44 -2.83
N MET A 58 6.39 1.97 -3.40
CA MET A 58 6.75 2.23 -4.80
C MET A 58 5.72 1.67 -5.80
N THR A 59 5.07 0.54 -5.47
CA THR A 59 4.21 -0.20 -6.39
C THR A 59 2.71 0.00 -6.15
N SER A 60 2.28 0.21 -4.91
CA SER A 60 0.85 0.30 -4.52
C SER A 60 0.38 1.71 -4.14
N ARG A 61 1.31 2.63 -3.81
CA ARG A 61 1.08 4.05 -3.44
C ARG A 61 -0.06 4.29 -2.44
N SER A 62 -1.29 4.42 -2.93
CA SER A 62 -2.46 4.77 -2.13
C SER A 62 -2.82 3.66 -1.16
N PHE A 63 -2.69 2.40 -1.58
CA PHE A 63 -3.14 1.24 -0.82
C PHE A 63 -2.23 0.94 0.38
N SER A 64 -0.94 1.27 0.30
CA SER A 64 -0.02 1.04 1.41
C SER A 64 -0.37 1.84 2.66
N THR A 65 -0.94 3.03 2.47
CA THR A 65 -1.35 3.91 3.57
C THR A 65 -2.69 3.54 4.22
N GLU A 66 -3.46 2.64 3.60
CA GLU A 66 -4.81 2.23 4.04
C GLU A 66 -4.81 0.93 4.85
N LEU A 67 -3.76 0.12 4.74
CA LEU A 67 -3.63 -1.14 5.47
C LEU A 67 -3.43 -0.89 6.97
N LYS A 68 -4.33 -1.44 7.80
CA LYS A 68 -4.33 -1.30 9.26
C LYS A 68 -4.35 -2.66 9.95
N GLY A 69 -3.80 -2.71 11.16
CA GLY A 69 -3.86 -3.88 12.04
C GLY A 69 -2.90 -5.01 11.67
N ASP A 70 -3.15 -6.16 12.29
CA ASP A 70 -2.22 -7.31 12.34
C ASP A 70 -2.00 -7.98 10.98
N LEU A 71 -2.93 -7.83 10.04
CA LEU A 71 -2.83 -8.40 8.70
C LEU A 71 -1.92 -7.60 7.76
N ALA A 72 -1.51 -6.39 8.15
CA ALA A 72 -0.83 -5.47 7.25
C ALA A 72 0.50 -6.04 6.70
N CYS A 73 1.29 -6.67 7.56
CA CYS A 73 2.52 -7.34 7.17
C CYS A 73 2.27 -8.49 6.18
N VAL A 74 1.26 -9.32 6.45
CA VAL A 74 0.90 -10.46 5.59
C VAL A 74 0.44 -9.98 4.22
N VAL A 75 -0.40 -8.95 4.16
CA VAL A 75 -0.89 -8.40 2.89
C VAL A 75 0.25 -7.73 2.10
N CYS A 76 1.15 -7.00 2.77
CA CYS A 76 2.33 -6.43 2.13
C CYS A 76 3.17 -7.51 1.44
N LEU A 77 3.48 -8.60 2.15
CA LEU A 77 4.26 -9.71 1.59
C LEU A 77 3.52 -10.40 0.44
N PHE A 78 2.24 -10.71 0.63
CA PHE A 78 1.42 -11.35 -0.40
C PHE A 78 1.34 -10.50 -1.67
N TYR A 79 1.14 -9.19 -1.53
CA TYR A 79 1.11 -8.26 -2.66
C TYR A 79 2.45 -8.25 -3.41
N LEU A 80 3.58 -8.17 -2.70
CA LEU A 80 4.90 -8.13 -3.33
C LEU A 80 5.22 -9.42 -4.09
N VAL A 81 4.83 -10.58 -3.54
CA VAL A 81 4.97 -11.88 -4.22
C VAL A 81 4.18 -11.89 -5.53
N LEU A 82 2.90 -11.49 -5.48
CA LEU A 82 2.08 -11.39 -6.69
C LEU A 82 2.61 -10.35 -7.69
N ARG A 83 3.15 -9.24 -7.19
CA ARG A 83 3.76 -8.21 -8.04
C ARG A 83 5.01 -8.73 -8.74
N GLY A 84 5.81 -9.55 -8.06
CA GLY A 84 6.94 -10.25 -8.66
C GLY A 84 6.51 -11.22 -9.76
N LEU A 85 5.45 -11.99 -9.51
CA LEU A 85 4.87 -12.90 -10.51
C LEU A 85 4.37 -12.14 -11.75
N ASN A 86 3.58 -11.09 -11.54
CA ASN A 86 3.08 -10.23 -12.62
C ASN A 86 4.23 -9.57 -13.40
N THR A 87 5.34 -9.27 -12.75
CA THR A 87 6.52 -8.72 -13.42
C THR A 87 7.12 -9.74 -14.39
N ILE A 88 7.26 -11.00 -13.98
CA ILE A 88 7.74 -12.08 -14.86
C ILE A 88 6.76 -12.34 -16.01
N GLU A 89 5.46 -12.22 -15.74
CA GLU A 89 4.42 -12.35 -16.75
C GLU A 89 4.42 -11.20 -17.77
N ASP A 90 4.66 -9.96 -17.36
CA ASP A 90 4.62 -8.80 -18.25
C ASP A 90 5.91 -8.60 -19.07
N ILE A 91 7.06 -9.07 -18.59
CA ILE A 91 8.34 -8.89 -19.31
C ILE A 91 8.42 -9.82 -20.54
N THR A 92 9.00 -9.32 -21.62
CA THR A 92 9.34 -10.06 -22.85
C THR A 92 10.52 -11.02 -22.63
N LEU A 93 10.26 -12.15 -21.96
CA LEU A 93 11.17 -13.31 -21.90
C LEU A 93 10.83 -14.35 -22.99
N PRO A 94 11.82 -15.09 -23.51
CA PRO A 94 11.58 -16.26 -24.37
C PRO A 94 10.71 -17.30 -23.63
N PRO A 95 9.75 -17.97 -24.32
CA PRO A 95 8.86 -18.94 -23.70
C PRO A 95 9.58 -20.08 -22.97
N ALA A 96 10.72 -20.52 -23.50
CA ALA A 96 11.56 -21.57 -22.92
C ALA A 96 12.09 -21.23 -21.52
N LEU A 97 12.26 -19.94 -21.20
CA LEU A 97 12.71 -19.45 -19.90
C LEU A 97 11.53 -19.02 -19.02
N LYS A 98 10.51 -18.39 -19.62
CA LYS A 98 9.36 -17.85 -18.90
C LYS A 98 8.49 -18.94 -18.27
N LEU A 99 8.17 -20.00 -19.02
CA LEU A 99 7.29 -21.07 -18.57
C LEU A 99 7.79 -21.83 -17.33
N PRO A 100 9.06 -22.30 -17.26
CA PRO A 100 9.56 -22.94 -16.05
C PRO A 100 9.60 -21.96 -14.88
N LEU A 101 10.02 -20.71 -15.10
CA LEU A 101 10.10 -19.70 -14.05
C LEU A 101 8.72 -19.40 -13.42
N LEU A 102 7.65 -19.35 -14.21
CA LEU A 102 6.29 -19.15 -13.70
C LEU A 102 5.77 -20.37 -12.93
N ARG A 103 6.07 -21.60 -13.37
CA ARG A 103 5.64 -22.83 -12.69
C ARG A 103 6.36 -23.00 -11.34
N ASP A 104 7.65 -22.68 -11.32
CA ASP A 104 8.52 -22.86 -10.16
C ASP A 104 8.58 -21.61 -9.27
N PHE A 105 7.84 -20.55 -9.60
CA PHE A 105 7.84 -19.28 -8.85
C PHE A 105 7.56 -19.49 -7.35
N HIS A 106 6.61 -20.35 -7.01
CA HIS A 106 6.26 -20.68 -5.63
C HIS A 106 7.38 -21.40 -4.85
N VAL A 107 8.30 -22.07 -5.54
CA VAL A 107 9.47 -22.69 -4.91
C VAL A 107 10.43 -21.57 -4.49
N HIS A 108 10.67 -20.62 -5.39
CA HIS A 108 11.56 -19.48 -5.15
C HIS A 108 11.11 -18.56 -4.00
N THR A 109 9.82 -18.53 -3.65
CA THR A 109 9.35 -17.75 -2.49
C THR A 109 9.73 -18.37 -1.15
N THR A 110 10.07 -19.66 -1.13
CA THR A 110 10.48 -20.40 0.08
C THR A 110 11.98 -20.66 0.14
N THR A 111 12.68 -20.52 -0.99
CA THR A 111 14.14 -20.65 -1.06
C THR A 111 14.80 -19.42 -0.43
N PRO A 112 15.60 -19.58 0.65
CA PRO A 112 16.37 -18.47 1.20
C PRO A 112 17.43 -17.98 0.19
N GLY A 113 17.54 -16.67 0.05
CA GLY A 113 18.51 -15.98 -0.82
C GLY A 113 19.78 -15.58 -0.10
#